data_AF-A0A7C5USM8-F1
#
_entry.id   AF-A0A7C5USM8-F1
#
_cell.length_a   1.000
_cell.length_b   1.000
_cell.length_c   1.000
_cell.angle_alpha   90.00
_cell.angle_beta   90.00
_cell.angle_gamma   90.00
#
_symmetry.space_group_name_H-M   'P 1'
#
loop_
_entity.id
_entity.type
_entity.pdbx_description
1 polymer ?
#
loop_
_entity_poly.entity_id
_entity_poly.type
_entity_poly.pdbx_seq_one_letter_code
_entity_poly.pdbx_strand_id
1 'polypeptide(L)' 'ASPILREKLEILAKIYNAVVGIVPPKYAVDNGVMIAWTGLLELKAGIIIDPEKAIVNQRWRLDEVDVTWK' A
#
# COMPACT_ATOMS: atom_id res chain seq x y z
N ALA A 1 2.01 15.21 0.97
CA ALA A 1 1.37 15.21 2.29
C ALA A 1 1.23 16.65 2.78
N SER A 2 0.10 16.99 3.40
CA SER A 2 -0.06 18.28 4.08
C SER A 2 1.10 18.49 5.07
N PRO A 3 1.81 19.63 5.05
CA PRO A 3 2.89 19.92 5.99
C PRO A 3 2.44 19.82 7.45
N ILE A 4 1.23 20.32 7.74
CA ILE A 4 0.63 20.30 9.09
C ILE A 4 0.33 18.86 9.54
N LEU A 5 -0.17 18.01 8.64
CA LEU A 5 -0.45 16.61 9.00
C LEU A 5 0.84 15.84 9.28
N ARG A 6 1.88 16.09 8.47
CA ARG A 6 3.22 15.51 8.68
C ARG A 6 3.75 15.86 10.08
N GLU A 7 3.73 17.14 10.43
CA GLU A 7 4.20 17.61 11.74
C GLU A 7 3.43 16.95 12.90
N LYS A 8 2.10 16.87 12.80
CA LYS A 8 1.26 16.21 13.82
C LYS A 8 1.63 14.74 14.02
N LEU A 9 1.86 13.99 12.93
CA LEU A 9 2.26 12.59 13.00
C LEU A 9 3.66 12.42 13.59
N GLU A 10 4.61 13.30 13.24
CA GLU A 10 5.97 13.29 13.80
C GLU A 10 5.97 13.56 15.32
N ILE A 11 5.16 14.51 15.79
CA ILE A 11 4.98 14.76 17.23
C ILE A 11 4.39 13.53 17.92
N LEU A 12 3.34 12.94 17.35
CA LEU A 12 2.68 11.76 17.92
C LEU A 12 3.65 10.58 18.03
N ALA A 13 4.43 10.31 16.98
CA ALA A 13 5.38 9.21 16.98
C ALA A 13 6.49 9.36 18.03
N LYS A 14 6.96 10.59 18.30
CA LYS A 14 7.91 10.86 19.40
C LYS A 14 7.32 10.48 20.77
N ILE A 15 6.04 10.76 21.00
CA ILE A 15 5.35 10.42 22.26
C ILE A 15 5.30 8.89 22.47
N TYR A 16 5.03 8.14 21.41
CA TYR A 16 4.89 6.68 21.47
C TYR A 16 6.17 5.90 21.15
N ASN A 17 7.32 6.59 20.99
CA ASN A 17 8.58 5.98 20.54
C ASN A 17 8.43 5.14 19.25
N ALA A 18 7.65 5.66 18.30
CA ALA A 18 7.38 5.04 17.01
C ALA A 18 8.14 5.76 15.87
N VAL A 19 8.17 5.13 14.69
CA VAL A 19 8.78 5.71 13.48
C VAL A 19 7.68 6.14 12.51
N VAL A 20 7.79 7.36 11.96
CA VAL A 20 6.90 7.84 10.88
C VAL A 20 7.55 7.59 9.53
N GLY A 21 6.95 6.71 8.73
CA GLY A 21 7.29 6.54 7.33
C GLY A 21 6.55 7.56 6.46
N ILE A 22 7.29 8.37 5.70
CA ILE A 22 6.70 9.33 4.75
C ILE A 22 7.23 9.04 3.35
N VAL A 23 6.32 8.66 2.46
CA VAL A 23 6.65 8.39 1.07
C VAL A 23 7.01 9.68 0.31
N PRO A 24 7.92 9.62 -0.68
CA PRO A 24 8.17 10.74 -1.59
C PRO A 24 6.88 11.23 -2.26
N PRO A 25 6.70 12.55 -2.49
CA PRO A 25 5.45 13.10 -3.02
C PRO A 25 4.96 12.45 -4.32
N LYS A 26 5.88 12.07 -5.23
CA LYS A 26 5.56 11.39 -6.49
C LYS A 26 4.89 10.02 -6.34
N TYR A 27 5.00 9.40 -5.16
CA TYR A 27 4.38 8.11 -4.84
C TYR A 27 3.21 8.23 -3.86
N ALA A 28 2.87 9.45 -3.42
CA ALA A 28 1.83 9.70 -2.42
C ALA A 28 0.41 9.80 -3.02
N VAL A 29 0.30 9.91 -4.35
CA VAL A 29 -0.96 9.92 -5.10
C VAL A 29 -1.11 8.61 -5.86
N ASP A 30 -2.30 8.32 -6.37
CA ASP A 30 -2.54 7.13 -7.19
C ASP A 30 -1.55 7.09 -8.36
N ASN A 31 -0.84 5.97 -8.47
CA ASN A 31 0.18 5.77 -9.48
C ASN A 31 0.21 4.30 -9.92
N GLY A 32 0.67 4.03 -11.15
CA GLY A 32 0.78 2.65 -11.64
C GLY A 32 1.88 1.83 -10.96
N VAL A 33 2.85 2.49 -10.31
CA VAL A 33 3.99 1.82 -9.68
C VAL A 33 3.54 1.03 -8.45
N MET A 34 2.64 1.57 -7.62
CA MET A 34 2.11 0.82 -6.46
C MET A 34 1.32 -0.43 -6.90
N ILE A 35 0.61 -0.37 -8.02
CA ILE A 35 -0.12 -1.52 -8.58
C ILE A 35 0.86 -2.58 -9.09
N ALA A 36 1.84 -2.17 -9.91
CA ALA A 36 2.85 -3.07 -10.44
C ALA A 36 3.72 -3.69 -9.33
N TRP A 37 4.04 -2.93 -8.27
CA TRP A 37 4.82 -3.43 -7.15
C TRP A 37 4.06 -4.48 -6.35
N THR A 38 2.79 -4.24 -6.02
CA THR A 38 1.96 -5.23 -5.33
C THR A 38 1.78 -6.49 -6.17
N GLY A 39 1.50 -6.37 -7.47
CA GLY A 39 1.40 -7.54 -8.36
C GLY A 39 2.72 -8.32 -8.48
N LEU A 40 3.87 -7.65 -8.44
CA LEU A 40 5.17 -8.32 -8.40
C LEU A 40 5.37 -9.09 -7.08
N LEU A 41 4.93 -8.54 -5.95
CA LEU A 41 5.00 -9.21 -4.65
C LEU A 41 4.10 -10.46 -4.63
N GLU A 42 2.87 -10.35 -5.13
CA GLU A 42 1.94 -11.48 -5.29
C GLU A 42 2.55 -12.58 -6.17
N LEU A 43 3.06 -12.21 -7.34
CA LEU A 43 3.69 -13.16 -8.26
C LEU A 43 4.88 -13.88 -7.61
N LYS A 44 5.72 -13.14 -6.88
CA LYS A 44 6.86 -13.74 -6.14
C LYS A 44 6.42 -14.66 -5.02
N ALA A 45 5.23 -14.44 -4.44
CA ALA A 45 4.62 -15.31 -3.44
C ALA A 45 3.85 -16.49 -4.07
N GLY A 46 3.81 -16.59 -5.40
CA GLY A 46 3.10 -17.66 -6.12
C GLY A 46 1.60 -17.43 -6.28
N ILE A 47 1.10 -16.24 -5.95
CA ILE A 47 -0.30 -15.86 -6.15
C ILE A 47 -0.47 -15.44 -7.61
N ILE A 48 -1.27 -16.20 -8.34
CA ILE A 48 -1.57 -15.99 -9.75
C ILE A 48 -3.08 -16.10 -10.00
N ILE A 49 -3.55 -15.45 -11.06
CA ILE A 49 -4.95 -15.50 -11.48
C ILE A 49 -5.03 -15.79 -12.99
N ASP A 50 -5.98 -16.63 -13.38
CA ASP A 50 -6.28 -16.81 -14.80
C ASP A 50 -6.84 -15.50 -15.37
N PRO A 51 -6.41 -15.05 -16.56
CA PRO A 51 -6.88 -13.78 -17.13
C PRO A 51 -8.41 -13.66 -17.23
N GLU A 52 -9.12 -14.77 -17.47
CA GLU A 52 -10.59 -14.81 -17.54
C GLU A 52 -11.27 -14.57 -16.18
N LYS A 53 -10.55 -14.85 -15.07
CA LYS A 53 -11.03 -14.62 -13.70
C LYS A 53 -10.65 -13.25 -13.16
N ALA A 54 -9.75 -12.52 -13.84
CA ALA A 54 -9.31 -11.18 -13.48
C ALA A 54 -10.39 -10.12 -13.80
N ILE A 55 -11.53 -10.22 -13.13
CA ILE A 55 -12.66 -9.30 -13.26
C ILE A 55 -12.54 -8.12 -12.29
N VAL A 56 -13.17 -7.01 -12.63
CA VAL A 56 -13.20 -5.82 -11.76
C VAL A 56 -14.13 -6.08 -10.57
N ASN A 57 -13.58 -5.93 -9.35
CA ASN A 57 -14.36 -5.86 -8.13
C ASN A 57 -14.35 -4.42 -7.59
N GLN A 58 -15.46 -3.69 -7.76
CA GLN A 58 -15.57 -2.29 -7.33
C GLN A 58 -15.64 -2.13 -5.79
N ARG A 59 -15.98 -3.20 -5.06
CA ARG A 59 -16.10 -3.20 -3.59
C ARG A 59 -15.07 -4.14 -2.97
N TRP A 60 -13.89 -4.21 -3.58
CA TRP A 60 -12.82 -5.10 -3.13
C TRP A 60 -12.32 -4.67 -1.75
N ARG A 61 -12.49 -5.53 -0.75
CA ARG A 61 -12.04 -5.23 0.60
C ARG A 61 -10.62 -5.72 0.84
N LEU A 62 -9.86 -4.98 1.63
CA LEU A 62 -8.46 -5.32 1.94
C LEU A 62 -8.33 -6.55 2.85
N ASP A 63 -9.32 -6.82 3.70
CA ASP A 63 -9.36 -7.98 4.60
C ASP A 63 -9.77 -9.28 3.90
N GLU A 64 -10.15 -9.22 2.63
CA GLU A 64 -10.44 -10.38 1.78
C GLU A 64 -9.23 -10.85 0.96
N VAL A 65 -8.11 -10.10 1.01
CA VAL A 65 -6.88 -10.41 0.25
C VAL A 65 -5.91 -11.19 1.13
N ASP A 66 -5.45 -12.34 0.63
CA ASP A 66 -4.38 -13.11 1.29
C ASP A 66 -3.00 -12.52 0.96
N VAL A 67 -2.36 -11.92 1.96
CA VAL A 67 -1.05 -11.25 1.85
C VAL A 67 0.02 -12.14 2.45
N THR A 68 0.67 -12.95 1.62
CA THR A 68 1.64 -13.97 2.04
C THR A 68 3.11 -13.54 1.92
N TRP A 69 3.36 -12.36 1.37
CA TRP A 69 4.69 -11.76 1.26
C TRP A 69 5.04 -10.92 2.50
N LYS A 70 6.35 -10.80 2.80
CA LYS A 70 6.90 -10.00 3.90
C LYS A 70 7.77 -8.86 3.39
#